data_AF-A0A0U1DUT9-F1
#
_entry.id   AF-A0A0U1DUT9-F1
#
_cell.length_a   1.000
_cell.length_b   1.000
_cell.length_c   1.000
_cell.angle_alpha   90.00
_cell.angle_beta   90.00
_cell.angle_gamma   90.00
#
_symmetry.space_group_name_H-M   'P 1'
#
loop_
_entity.id
_entity.type
_entity.pdbx_description
1 polymer ?
#
loop_
_entity_poly.entity_id
_entity_poly.type
_entity_poly.pdbx_seq_one_letter_code
_entity_poly.pdbx_strand_id
1 'polypeptide(L)'
;MTGPNGMPDQWSYSAPSGAASNRKLSRRTIVLGSVGIGVVVVLVAALVAWLAWPHSAPIEHADAPEKGRPLLSDKPPTMILNAIDFDSLYPPGYTEFDYTKMNKDSGYTYDPDRDYKSTSEPPDCTASDDPLYAAELGLDTDDDPERYQDSKISRLMYPVDDPGGNKEDSKSFSLAVFPSKDPTSLDFARQWYERCKGAKVTTVVSKHGQVIETEVITIDFGTVAAPESAADDSFAMTKDGKERCNYYGLVRGMIVNVTCPPEQKDAGAQLFRKVVIGLQEV
;
A
#
# COMPACT_ATOMS: atom_id res chain seq x y z
N MET A 1 -17.40 -29.43 -15.80
CA MET A 1 -18.39 -28.86 -16.74
C MET A 1 -17.92 -27.47 -17.09
N THR A 2 -17.63 -27.24 -18.36
CA THR A 2 -17.02 -26.01 -18.92
C THR A 2 -18.10 -25.05 -19.41
N GLY A 3 -18.08 -23.81 -18.92
CA GLY A 3 -18.95 -22.72 -19.38
C GLY A 3 -18.44 -22.07 -20.68
N PRO A 4 -19.31 -21.40 -21.47
CA PRO A 4 -18.97 -20.85 -22.76
C PRO A 4 -18.42 -19.42 -22.59
N ASN A 5 -17.09 -19.32 -22.46
CA ASN A 5 -16.22 -18.17 -22.76
C ASN A 5 -14.95 -18.35 -21.93
N GLY A 6 -14.05 -19.21 -22.40
CA GLY A 6 -12.83 -19.64 -21.71
C GLY A 6 -11.77 -18.55 -21.53
N MET A 7 -12.10 -17.47 -20.82
CA MET A 7 -11.14 -16.60 -20.17
C MET A 7 -10.90 -17.10 -18.74
N PRO A 8 -9.65 -17.26 -18.29
CA PRO A 8 -9.37 -17.57 -16.90
C PRO A 8 -9.73 -16.36 -16.02
N ASP A 9 -10.41 -16.61 -14.90
CA ASP A 9 -10.64 -15.61 -13.85
C ASP A 9 -9.31 -14.99 -13.41
N GLN A 10 -9.23 -13.65 -13.48
CA GLN A 10 -8.04 -12.81 -13.21
C GLN A 10 -7.49 -12.90 -11.77
N TRP A 11 -8.02 -13.80 -10.93
CA TRP A 11 -7.76 -13.85 -9.49
C TRP A 11 -7.53 -15.27 -8.94
N SER A 12 -7.23 -16.27 -9.78
CA SER A 12 -7.07 -17.64 -9.30
C SER A 12 -5.59 -18.08 -9.18
N TYR A 13 -5.07 -18.11 -7.95
CA TYR A 13 -3.84 -18.86 -7.62
C TYR A 13 -4.22 -20.27 -7.14
N SER A 14 -3.83 -21.28 -7.90
CA SER A 14 -3.85 -22.67 -7.47
C SER A 14 -2.53 -22.99 -6.76
N ALA A 15 -2.56 -23.23 -5.45
CA ALA A 15 -1.43 -23.83 -4.73
C ALA A 15 -1.39 -25.34 -5.01
N PRO A 16 -0.27 -25.95 -5.42
CA PRO A 16 -0.18 -27.40 -5.49
C PRO A 16 0.09 -27.99 -4.10
N SER A 17 -0.72 -28.98 -3.72
CA SER A 17 -0.50 -29.83 -2.55
C SER A 17 0.67 -30.79 -2.78
N GLY A 18 1.52 -30.90 -1.75
CA GLY A 18 2.67 -31.79 -1.75
C GLY A 18 2.35 -33.24 -1.36
N ALA A 19 3.11 -34.12 -2.00
CA ALA A 19 3.67 -35.40 -1.52
C ALA A 19 2.76 -36.62 -1.31
N ALA A 20 3.04 -37.68 -2.10
CA ALA A 20 3.38 -39.00 -1.56
C ALA A 20 4.27 -39.78 -2.55
N SER A 21 5.41 -40.28 -2.06
CA SER A 21 6.37 -41.09 -2.81
C SER A 21 5.94 -42.55 -2.90
N ASN A 22 6.37 -43.29 -3.93
CA ASN A 22 7.15 -44.51 -3.69
C ASN A 22 8.00 -44.98 -4.88
N ARG A 23 9.17 -45.49 -4.53
CA ARG A 23 10.32 -45.93 -5.34
C ARG A 23 10.02 -47.06 -6.33
N LYS A 24 10.77 -47.09 -7.43
CA LYS A 24 11.61 -48.25 -7.81
C LYS A 24 12.80 -47.83 -8.66
N LEU A 25 13.99 -48.02 -8.09
CA LEU A 25 15.30 -47.90 -8.76
C LEU A 25 15.51 -49.11 -9.70
N SER A 26 15.98 -48.84 -10.91
CA SER A 26 16.70 -49.84 -11.72
C SER A 26 18.07 -49.26 -12.07
N ARG A 27 19.12 -49.95 -11.60
CA ARG A 27 20.52 -49.64 -11.86
C ARG A 27 20.84 -49.96 -13.32
N ARG A 28 21.50 -49.03 -14.03
CA ARG A 28 22.61 -49.37 -14.91
C ARG A 28 23.59 -48.19 -15.04
N THR A 29 24.81 -48.50 -14.63
CA THR A 29 26.06 -47.74 -14.68
C THR A 29 26.40 -47.32 -16.11
N ILE A 30 26.96 -46.12 -16.29
CA ILE A 30 28.21 -45.86 -17.04
C ILE A 30 28.80 -44.53 -16.51
N VAL A 31 30.00 -44.65 -15.97
CA VAL A 31 30.92 -43.57 -15.60
C VAL A 31 31.66 -43.15 -16.87
N LEU A 32 31.70 -41.86 -17.20
CA LEU A 32 32.81 -41.12 -17.85
C LEU A 32 32.27 -39.82 -18.48
N GLY A 33 32.62 -38.66 -17.90
CA GLY A 33 32.33 -37.33 -18.48
C GLY A 33 32.01 -36.20 -17.48
N SER A 34 32.59 -36.22 -16.28
CA SER A 34 32.12 -35.48 -15.10
C SER A 34 32.69 -34.07 -14.89
N VAL A 35 32.94 -33.30 -15.94
CA VAL A 35 33.27 -31.86 -15.79
C VAL A 35 32.41 -30.97 -16.69
N GLY A 36 32.13 -31.38 -17.94
CA GLY A 36 31.27 -30.61 -18.85
C GLY A 36 29.78 -30.72 -18.52
N ILE A 37 29.31 -31.90 -18.09
CA ILE A 37 27.87 -32.14 -17.85
C ILE A 37 27.39 -31.43 -16.58
N GLY A 38 28.22 -31.35 -15.53
CA GLY A 38 27.86 -30.65 -14.29
C GLY A 38 27.58 -29.16 -14.53
N VAL A 39 28.39 -28.50 -15.35
CA VAL A 39 28.19 -27.08 -15.70
C VAL A 39 26.93 -26.90 -16.55
N VAL A 40 26.65 -27.80 -17.49
CA VAL A 40 25.41 -27.73 -18.29
C VAL A 40 24.18 -27.99 -17.43
N VAL A 41 24.21 -28.95 -16.50
CA VAL A 41 23.07 -29.19 -15.60
C VAL A 41 22.87 -28.02 -14.63
N VAL A 42 23.93 -27.39 -14.13
CA VAL A 42 23.82 -26.19 -13.28
C VAL A 42 23.31 -24.99 -14.10
N LEU A 43 23.78 -24.79 -15.33
CA LEU A 43 23.28 -23.72 -16.21
C LEU A 43 21.84 -23.95 -16.62
N VAL A 44 21.44 -25.19 -16.91
CA VAL A 44 20.05 -25.54 -17.22
C VAL A 44 19.19 -25.40 -15.98
N ALA A 45 19.65 -25.81 -14.79
CA ALA A 45 18.93 -25.60 -13.54
C ALA A 45 18.79 -24.12 -13.19
N ALA A 46 19.83 -23.31 -13.43
CA ALA A 46 19.79 -21.87 -13.25
C ALA A 46 18.87 -21.20 -14.28
N LEU A 47 18.89 -21.64 -15.54
CA LEU A 47 18.01 -21.13 -16.59
C LEU A 47 16.55 -21.52 -16.31
N VAL A 48 16.28 -22.74 -15.87
CA VAL A 48 14.94 -23.19 -15.47
C VAL A 48 14.48 -22.46 -14.21
N ALA A 49 15.36 -22.24 -13.24
CA ALA A 49 15.05 -21.41 -12.06
C ALA A 49 14.81 -19.94 -12.43
N TRP A 50 15.51 -19.42 -13.44
CA TRP A 50 15.31 -18.06 -13.97
C TRP A 50 13.99 -17.95 -14.75
N LEU A 51 13.68 -18.91 -15.62
CA LEU A 51 12.44 -18.97 -16.39
C LEU A 51 11.21 -19.30 -15.52
N ALA A 52 11.38 -20.06 -14.44
CA ALA A 52 10.33 -20.39 -13.48
C ALA A 52 10.23 -19.39 -12.32
N TRP A 53 11.17 -18.44 -12.21
CA TRP A 53 10.99 -17.29 -11.34
C TRP A 53 9.82 -16.48 -11.91
N PRO A 54 8.78 -16.15 -11.12
CA PRO A 54 7.73 -15.24 -11.55
C PRO A 54 8.37 -13.91 -11.91
N HIS A 55 8.70 -13.73 -13.19
CA HIS A 55 8.87 -12.43 -13.76
C HIS A 55 7.48 -11.81 -13.69
N SER A 56 7.38 -10.74 -12.91
CA SER A 56 6.19 -9.90 -12.94
C SER A 56 5.94 -9.59 -14.41
N ALA A 57 4.72 -9.81 -14.89
CA ALA A 57 4.38 -9.50 -16.27
C ALA A 57 4.89 -8.09 -16.58
N PRO A 58 5.57 -7.87 -17.73
CA PRO A 58 6.01 -6.53 -18.08
C PRO A 58 4.79 -5.62 -18.00
N ILE A 59 4.90 -4.58 -17.17
CA ILE A 59 3.84 -3.59 -17.05
C ILE A 59 3.67 -3.01 -18.45
N GLU A 60 2.47 -3.11 -19.03
CA GLU A 60 2.12 -2.28 -20.18
C GLU A 60 2.24 -0.84 -19.68
N HIS A 61 3.38 -0.21 -19.96
CA HIS A 61 3.48 1.23 -19.91
C HIS A 61 2.40 1.73 -20.85
N ALA A 62 1.40 2.44 -20.32
CA ALA A 62 0.48 3.18 -21.17
C ALA A 62 1.33 4.09 -22.07
N ASP A 63 1.44 3.74 -23.35
CA ASP A 63 2.25 4.46 -24.32
C ASP A 63 1.79 5.93 -24.44
N ALA A 64 2.41 6.87 -23.72
CA ALA A 64 2.42 8.29 -24.08
C ALA A 64 3.38 9.13 -23.20
N PRO A 65 4.02 10.17 -23.75
CA PRO A 65 4.91 11.04 -23.00
C PRO A 65 4.12 11.87 -21.99
N GLU A 66 4.41 11.73 -20.70
CA GLU A 66 3.80 12.47 -19.57
C GLU A 66 3.85 14.00 -19.72
N LYS A 67 4.75 14.53 -20.57
CA LYS A 67 4.91 15.95 -20.84
C LYS A 67 3.70 16.55 -21.55
N GLY A 68 2.79 17.13 -20.77
CA GLY A 68 1.77 18.06 -21.25
C GLY A 68 0.32 17.70 -20.93
N ARG A 69 0.06 16.60 -20.21
CA ARG A 69 -1.28 16.34 -19.67
C ARG A 69 -1.57 17.30 -18.51
N PRO A 70 -2.79 17.85 -18.40
CA PRO A 70 -3.15 18.73 -17.28
C PRO A 70 -3.10 17.96 -15.95
N LEU A 71 -2.83 18.66 -14.86
CA LEU A 71 -2.87 18.06 -13.52
C LEU A 71 -4.28 17.55 -13.20
N LEU A 72 -4.36 16.41 -12.54
CA LEU A 72 -5.62 15.89 -12.01
C LEU A 72 -6.07 16.65 -10.78
N SER A 73 -5.12 17.24 -10.05
CA SER A 73 -5.42 18.18 -8.96
C SER A 73 -6.18 19.43 -9.44
N ASP A 74 -6.21 19.73 -10.74
CA ASP A 74 -6.98 20.85 -11.32
C ASP A 74 -8.35 20.41 -11.85
N LYS A 75 -8.69 19.13 -11.71
CA LYS A 75 -9.95 18.54 -12.17
C LYS A 75 -10.90 18.32 -10.99
N PRO A 76 -12.23 18.39 -11.21
CA PRO A 76 -13.18 18.07 -10.15
C PRO A 76 -13.02 16.60 -9.71
N PRO A 77 -13.18 16.29 -8.42
CA PRO A 77 -12.99 14.94 -7.87
C PRO A 77 -13.87 13.87 -8.53
N THR A 78 -15.03 14.27 -9.05
CA THR A 78 -15.97 13.41 -9.76
C THR A 78 -15.39 12.80 -11.04
N MET A 79 -14.44 13.46 -11.73
CA MET A 79 -13.78 12.85 -12.89
C MET A 79 -12.84 11.73 -12.48
N ILE A 80 -12.16 11.88 -11.34
CA ILE A 80 -11.31 10.84 -10.77
C ILE A 80 -12.15 9.65 -10.32
N LEU A 81 -13.28 9.93 -9.65
CA LEU A 81 -14.22 8.89 -9.20
C LEU A 81 -14.84 8.09 -10.33
N ASN A 82 -15.14 8.73 -11.47
CA ASN A 82 -15.75 8.07 -12.63
C ASN A 82 -14.74 7.31 -13.49
N ALA A 83 -13.45 7.66 -13.41
CA ALA A 83 -12.43 7.02 -14.22
C ALA A 83 -11.89 5.73 -13.61
N ILE A 84 -12.08 5.54 -12.30
CA ILE A 84 -11.69 4.31 -11.61
C ILE A 84 -12.93 3.51 -11.28
N ASP A 85 -13.04 2.31 -11.87
CA ASP A 85 -14.03 1.32 -11.44
C ASP A 85 -13.57 0.66 -10.13
N PHE A 86 -13.85 1.32 -9.00
CA PHE A 86 -13.41 0.86 -7.68
C PHE A 86 -13.99 -0.51 -7.29
N ASP A 87 -15.16 -0.88 -7.79
CA ASP A 87 -15.76 -2.19 -7.50
C ASP A 87 -14.96 -3.34 -8.13
N SER A 88 -14.25 -3.06 -9.23
CA SER A 88 -13.30 -3.99 -9.86
C SER A 88 -11.94 -4.08 -9.15
N LEU A 89 -11.68 -3.18 -8.21
CA LEU A 89 -10.39 -3.06 -7.52
C LEU A 89 -10.30 -3.85 -6.22
N TYR A 90 -11.41 -4.42 -5.73
CA TYR A 90 -11.39 -5.16 -4.48
C TYR A 90 -10.57 -6.45 -4.58
N PRO A 91 -9.65 -6.68 -3.63
CA PRO A 91 -9.01 -7.98 -3.49
C PRO A 91 -10.07 -9.09 -3.32
N PRO A 92 -9.80 -10.35 -3.71
CA PRO A 92 -10.77 -11.42 -3.63
C PRO A 92 -11.09 -11.71 -2.16
N GLY A 93 -12.36 -11.83 -1.84
CA GLY A 93 -12.81 -12.02 -0.46
C GLY A 93 -12.87 -10.72 0.36
N TYR A 94 -12.72 -9.56 -0.28
CA TYR A 94 -12.91 -8.26 0.33
C TYR A 94 -14.16 -7.55 -0.21
N THR A 95 -14.74 -6.68 0.62
CA THR A 95 -15.90 -5.84 0.32
C THR A 95 -15.68 -4.46 0.94
N GLU A 96 -16.38 -3.44 0.41
CA GLU A 96 -16.41 -2.11 1.03
C GLU A 96 -16.90 -2.21 2.48
N PHE A 97 -16.32 -1.36 3.33
CA PHE A 97 -16.71 -1.18 4.71
C PHE A 97 -18.19 -0.81 4.83
N ASP A 98 -18.91 -1.59 5.63
CA ASP A 98 -20.34 -1.42 5.87
C ASP A 98 -20.57 -0.92 7.30
N TYR A 99 -20.76 0.39 7.42
CA TYR A 99 -21.01 1.05 8.71
C TYR A 99 -22.27 0.51 9.42
N THR A 100 -23.23 -0.07 8.69
CA THR A 100 -24.42 -0.67 9.30
C THR A 100 -24.14 -1.98 10.04
N LYS A 101 -22.99 -2.61 9.75
CA LYS A 101 -22.52 -3.85 10.36
C LYS A 101 -21.40 -3.64 11.37
N MET A 102 -21.03 -2.40 11.65
CA MET A 102 -20.03 -2.04 12.66
C MET A 102 -20.66 -2.06 14.07
N ASN A 103 -20.00 -2.73 15.00
CA ASN A 103 -20.29 -2.67 16.42
C ASN A 103 -19.81 -1.31 16.95
N LYS A 104 -20.75 -0.47 17.39
CA LYS A 104 -20.46 0.88 17.89
C LYS A 104 -19.90 0.94 19.31
N ASP A 105 -19.52 -0.20 19.89
CA ASP A 105 -18.86 -0.26 21.19
C ASP A 105 -17.39 0.19 21.07
N SER A 106 -17.17 1.41 20.61
CA SER A 106 -15.89 2.08 20.79
C SER A 106 -15.83 2.48 22.26
N GLY A 107 -15.08 1.74 23.07
CA GLY A 107 -14.76 2.10 24.47
C GLY A 107 -13.95 3.39 24.64
N TYR A 108 -13.96 4.26 23.61
CA TYR A 108 -13.28 5.53 23.56
C TYR A 108 -14.17 6.61 24.19
N THR A 109 -14.05 6.77 25.50
CA THR A 109 -14.71 7.89 26.20
C THR A 109 -13.90 9.15 25.95
N TYR A 110 -14.35 9.99 25.02
CA TYR A 110 -13.81 11.33 24.83
C TYR A 110 -13.92 12.14 26.15
N ASP A 111 -12.78 12.60 26.67
CA ASP A 111 -12.69 13.44 27.88
C ASP A 111 -12.28 14.86 27.44
N PRO A 112 -13.22 15.82 27.37
CA PRO A 112 -12.96 17.16 26.84
C PRO A 112 -12.01 17.98 27.71
N ASP A 113 -11.75 17.57 28.95
CA ASP A 113 -10.88 18.30 29.87
C ASP A 113 -9.39 17.93 29.70
N ARG A 114 -9.09 16.98 28.80
CA ARG A 114 -7.72 16.57 28.50
C ARG A 114 -7.15 17.42 27.37
N ASP A 115 -5.99 18.02 27.64
CA ASP A 115 -5.16 18.71 26.67
C ASP A 115 -3.95 17.84 26.30
N TYR A 116 -3.64 17.75 25.02
CA TYR A 116 -2.57 16.91 24.48
C TYR A 116 -1.53 17.79 23.81
N LYS A 117 -0.29 17.73 24.30
CA LYS A 117 0.83 18.46 23.72
C LYS A 117 1.96 17.51 23.37
N SER A 118 2.31 17.45 22.09
CA SER A 118 3.41 16.65 21.59
C SER A 118 4.62 17.51 21.23
N THR A 119 5.81 17.04 21.59
CA THR A 119 7.09 17.60 21.15
C THR A 119 7.98 16.47 20.65
N SER A 120 8.98 16.78 19.83
CA SER A 120 9.88 15.79 19.26
C SER A 120 11.36 16.16 19.41
N GLU A 121 12.21 15.13 19.46
CA GLU A 121 13.65 15.24 19.33
C GLU A 121 14.14 14.26 18.24
N PRO A 122 14.69 14.74 17.10
CA PRO A 122 14.83 16.15 16.69
C PRO A 122 13.47 16.87 16.52
N PRO A 123 13.46 18.22 16.53
CA PRO A 123 12.23 18.99 16.35
C PRO A 123 11.59 18.73 14.98
N ASP A 124 10.31 19.07 14.88
CA ASP A 124 9.47 18.96 13.67
C ASP A 124 9.29 17.51 13.19
N CYS A 125 9.26 16.56 14.12
CA CYS A 125 9.02 15.14 13.90
C CYS A 125 7.80 14.63 14.69
N THR A 126 6.76 15.44 14.84
CA THR A 126 5.47 15.01 15.40
C THR A 126 4.47 14.67 14.27
N ALA A 127 3.32 14.08 14.61
CA ALA A 127 2.29 13.77 13.62
C ALA A 127 1.77 15.01 12.88
N SER A 128 1.74 16.19 13.53
CA SER A 128 1.37 17.44 12.86
C SER A 128 2.42 17.96 11.89
N ASP A 129 3.66 17.47 12.00
CA ASP A 129 4.77 17.86 11.11
C ASP A 129 4.91 16.91 9.91
N ASP A 130 4.23 15.75 9.94
CA ASP A 130 4.22 14.81 8.84
C ASP A 130 3.51 15.46 7.63
N PRO A 131 4.19 15.60 6.47
CA PRO A 131 3.64 16.28 5.32
C PRO A 131 2.43 15.59 4.68
N LEU A 132 2.19 14.31 4.97
CA LEU A 132 1.09 13.52 4.43
C LEU A 132 -0.06 13.34 5.42
N TYR A 133 0.19 13.50 6.73
CA TYR A 133 -0.77 13.17 7.79
C TYR A 133 -2.11 13.92 7.67
N ALA A 134 -2.06 15.24 7.47
CA ALA A 134 -3.28 16.04 7.35
C ALA A 134 -4.10 15.67 6.09
N ALA A 135 -3.44 15.48 4.96
CA ALA A 135 -4.08 15.07 3.70
C ALA A 135 -4.68 13.67 3.80
N GLU A 136 -3.95 12.72 4.40
CA GLU A 136 -4.41 11.35 4.64
C GLU A 136 -5.65 11.31 5.53
N LEU A 137 -5.74 12.16 6.55
CA LEU A 137 -6.88 12.21 7.45
C LEU A 137 -8.02 13.11 6.96
N GLY A 138 -7.83 13.83 5.85
CA GLY A 138 -8.78 14.85 5.39
C GLY A 138 -8.91 16.01 6.39
N LEU A 139 -7.84 16.29 7.13
CA LEU A 139 -7.74 17.37 8.11
C LEU A 139 -7.05 18.62 7.54
N ASP A 140 -6.56 18.57 6.30
CA ASP A 140 -6.03 19.76 5.62
C ASP A 140 -7.16 20.79 5.50
N THR A 141 -7.04 21.87 6.28
CA THR A 141 -7.80 23.09 6.10
C THR A 141 -7.06 23.95 5.08
N ASP A 142 -7.12 23.55 3.81
CA ASP A 142 -6.51 24.34 2.73
C ASP A 142 -7.25 25.68 2.58
N ASP A 143 -6.51 26.73 2.18
CA ASP A 143 -7.05 28.09 2.00
C ASP A 143 -8.06 28.19 0.82
N ASP A 144 -8.22 27.12 0.05
CA ASP A 144 -9.20 26.98 -1.04
C ASP A 144 -10.10 25.74 -0.81
N PRO A 145 -11.04 25.81 0.16
CA PRO A 145 -11.92 24.69 0.48
C PRO A 145 -12.78 24.27 -0.72
N GLU A 146 -13.15 25.18 -1.62
CA GLU A 146 -13.93 24.81 -2.81
C GLU A 146 -13.18 23.88 -3.77
N ARG A 147 -11.85 23.94 -3.78
CA ARG A 147 -11.02 23.14 -4.69
C ARG A 147 -10.81 21.70 -4.22
N TYR A 148 -10.69 21.48 -2.91
CA TYR A 148 -10.22 20.18 -2.38
C TYR A 148 -10.98 19.61 -1.19
N GLN A 149 -11.94 20.33 -0.59
CA GLN A 149 -12.63 19.90 0.65
C GLN A 149 -13.31 18.53 0.54
N ASP A 150 -13.70 18.11 -0.68
CA ASP A 150 -14.31 16.80 -0.96
C ASP A 150 -13.48 15.94 -1.95
N SER A 151 -12.21 16.29 -2.17
CA SER A 151 -11.38 15.65 -3.22
C SER A 151 -10.72 14.34 -2.79
N LYS A 152 -10.66 14.08 -1.49
CA LYS A 152 -10.14 12.82 -0.99
C LYS A 152 -11.10 11.70 -1.33
N ILE A 153 -10.63 10.77 -2.14
CA ILE A 153 -11.30 9.48 -2.35
C ILE A 153 -10.74 8.53 -1.31
N SER A 154 -11.59 8.01 -0.42
CA SER A 154 -11.20 6.98 0.55
C SER A 154 -12.07 5.75 0.34
N ARG A 155 -11.44 4.58 0.29
CA ARG A 155 -12.11 3.27 0.29
C ARG A 155 -11.48 2.42 1.36
N LEU A 156 -12.31 1.88 2.24
CA LEU A 156 -11.88 0.97 3.29
C LEU A 156 -12.52 -0.37 3.00
N MET A 157 -11.71 -1.41 2.87
CA MET A 157 -12.16 -2.71 2.42
C MET A 157 -11.86 -3.72 3.52
N TYR A 158 -12.88 -4.47 3.92
CA TYR A 158 -12.76 -5.54 4.92
C TYR A 158 -13.06 -6.90 4.30
N PRO A 159 -12.61 -7.99 4.94
CA PRO A 159 -13.03 -9.33 4.56
C PRO A 159 -14.57 -9.44 4.50
N VAL A 160 -15.09 -10.19 3.53
CA VAL A 160 -16.53 -10.38 3.33
C VAL A 160 -17.24 -11.03 4.53
N ASP A 161 -16.49 -11.74 5.38
CA ASP A 161 -16.99 -12.36 6.61
C ASP A 161 -16.92 -11.43 7.83
N ASP A 162 -16.36 -10.23 7.68
CA ASP A 162 -16.40 -9.15 8.67
C ASP A 162 -16.46 -7.75 8.02
N PRO A 163 -17.51 -7.45 7.24
CA PRO A 163 -17.65 -6.20 6.50
C PRO A 163 -17.71 -4.94 7.39
N GLY A 164 -17.99 -5.11 8.69
CA GLY A 164 -18.00 -4.02 9.68
C GLY A 164 -16.67 -3.84 10.42
N GLY A 165 -15.65 -4.66 10.15
CA GLY A 165 -14.33 -4.57 10.78
C GLY A 165 -14.36 -4.78 12.30
N ASN A 166 -15.19 -5.70 12.77
CA ASN A 166 -15.45 -5.91 14.19
C ASN A 166 -14.43 -6.80 14.89
N LYS A 167 -13.70 -7.63 14.15
CA LYS A 167 -12.68 -8.51 14.71
C LYS A 167 -11.45 -7.68 15.08
N GLU A 168 -10.84 -7.99 16.22
CA GLU A 168 -9.64 -7.29 16.73
C GLU A 168 -8.45 -7.39 15.75
N ASP A 169 -8.41 -8.46 14.95
CA ASP A 169 -7.39 -8.72 13.94
C ASP A 169 -7.86 -8.41 12.50
N SER A 170 -8.95 -7.65 12.34
CA SER A 170 -9.52 -7.32 11.02
C SER A 170 -8.46 -6.77 10.07
N LYS A 171 -8.09 -7.58 9.10
CA LYS A 171 -7.06 -7.30 8.10
C LYS A 171 -7.66 -6.49 6.96
N SER A 172 -7.71 -5.17 7.08
CA SER A 172 -8.29 -4.30 6.05
C SER A 172 -7.29 -3.86 4.98
N PHE A 173 -7.82 -3.55 3.80
CA PHE A 173 -7.15 -2.71 2.80
C PHE A 173 -7.72 -1.30 2.90
N SER A 174 -6.86 -0.30 2.74
CA SER A 174 -7.26 1.09 2.58
C SER A 174 -6.68 1.63 1.29
N LEU A 175 -7.50 2.35 0.54
CA LEU A 175 -7.10 3.15 -0.60
C LEU A 175 -7.49 4.60 -0.31
N ALA A 176 -6.53 5.50 -0.41
CA ALA A 176 -6.78 6.94 -0.43
C ALA A 176 -6.19 7.57 -1.69
N VAL A 177 -6.90 8.52 -2.29
CA VAL A 177 -6.40 9.38 -3.37
C VAL A 177 -6.66 10.82 -2.97
N PHE A 178 -5.62 11.65 -2.92
CA PHE A 178 -5.70 13.04 -2.44
C PHE A 178 -4.68 13.92 -3.17
N PRO A 179 -4.89 15.25 -3.26
CA PRO A 179 -3.95 16.15 -3.94
C PRO A 179 -2.58 16.18 -3.24
N SER A 180 -1.52 16.31 -4.02
CA SER A 180 -0.18 16.56 -3.50
C SER A 180 0.07 18.06 -3.31
N LYS A 181 0.72 18.44 -2.21
CA LYS A 181 1.22 19.82 -2.01
C LYS A 181 2.34 20.16 -2.99
N ASP A 182 3.18 19.18 -3.33
CA ASP A 182 4.13 19.26 -4.45
C ASP A 182 3.67 18.31 -5.56
N PRO A 183 3.12 18.81 -6.68
CA PRO A 183 2.55 17.97 -7.72
C PRO A 183 3.60 17.22 -8.55
N THR A 184 4.89 17.39 -8.27
CA THR A 184 5.99 16.84 -9.09
C THR A 184 6.91 15.85 -8.36
N SER A 185 6.90 15.84 -7.03
CA SER A 185 7.80 14.97 -6.25
C SER A 185 7.24 14.63 -4.87
N LEU A 186 7.61 13.45 -4.38
CA LEU A 186 7.40 12.98 -3.01
C LEU A 186 8.67 13.10 -2.15
N ASP A 187 9.72 13.78 -2.65
CA ASP A 187 11.00 13.90 -1.94
C ASP A 187 10.87 14.58 -0.58
N PHE A 188 10.01 15.59 -0.45
CA PHE A 188 9.80 16.25 0.83
C PHE A 188 9.29 15.27 1.90
N ALA A 189 8.34 14.41 1.54
CA ALA A 189 7.83 13.36 2.42
C ALA A 189 8.92 12.33 2.75
N ARG A 190 9.64 11.83 1.74
CA ARG A 190 10.77 10.89 1.97
C ARG A 190 11.82 11.46 2.92
N GLN A 191 12.25 12.69 2.68
CA GLN A 191 13.25 13.37 3.52
C GLN A 191 12.74 13.54 4.96
N TRP A 192 11.46 13.86 5.15
CA TRP A 192 10.87 13.93 6.47
C TRP A 192 10.94 12.58 7.19
N TYR A 193 10.49 11.49 6.55
CA TYR A 193 10.54 10.15 7.14
C TYR A 193 11.96 9.68 7.45
N GLU A 194 12.93 9.92 6.56
CA GLU A 194 14.33 9.54 6.82
C GLU A 194 14.96 10.38 7.94
N ARG A 195 14.66 11.69 8.00
CA ARG A 195 15.17 12.57 9.07
C ARG A 195 14.56 12.22 10.43
N CYS A 196 13.26 11.93 10.46
CA CYS A 196 12.50 11.67 11.68
C CYS A 196 12.58 10.22 12.15
N LYS A 197 13.22 9.33 11.39
CA LYS A 197 13.50 7.97 11.82
C LYS A 197 14.37 7.95 13.08
N GLY A 198 13.87 7.28 14.12
CA GLY A 198 14.47 7.25 15.46
C GLY A 198 14.16 8.48 16.32
N ALA A 199 13.36 9.44 15.84
CA ALA A 199 12.94 10.59 16.63
C ALA A 199 12.10 10.14 17.83
N LYS A 200 12.31 10.79 18.97
CA LYS A 200 11.51 10.58 20.18
C LYS A 200 10.40 11.62 20.23
N VAL A 201 9.16 11.17 20.18
CA VAL A 201 7.98 12.02 20.36
C VAL A 201 7.50 11.85 21.78
N THR A 202 7.45 12.96 22.52
CA THR A 202 6.90 13.02 23.88
C THR A 202 5.54 13.68 23.82
N THR A 203 4.50 12.95 24.22
CA THR A 203 3.15 13.48 24.37
C THR A 203 2.84 13.64 25.85
N VAL A 204 2.51 14.86 26.25
CA VAL A 204 2.07 15.20 27.60
C VAL A 204 0.56 15.38 27.58
N VAL A 205 -0.15 14.61 28.41
CA VAL A 205 -1.59 14.78 28.62
C VAL A 205 -1.79 15.52 29.93
N SER A 206 -2.48 16.65 29.87
CA SER A 206 -2.82 17.45 31.03
C SER A 206 -4.33 17.51 31.24
N LYS A 207 -4.78 17.49 32.49
CA LYS A 207 -6.18 17.72 32.86
C LYS A 207 -6.26 18.78 33.96
N HIS A 208 -7.06 19.82 33.74
CA HIS A 208 -7.17 20.97 34.64
C HIS A 208 -5.79 21.59 35.02
N GLY A 209 -4.86 21.65 34.05
CA GLY A 209 -3.52 22.21 34.24
C GLY A 209 -2.53 21.30 34.98
N GLN A 210 -2.90 20.05 35.32
CA GLN A 210 -2.00 19.06 35.89
C GLN A 210 -1.63 18.00 34.85
N VAL A 211 -0.36 17.66 34.76
CA VAL A 211 0.10 16.53 33.95
C VAL A 211 -0.40 15.24 34.58
N ILE A 212 -1.18 14.47 33.81
CA ILE A 212 -1.73 13.17 34.24
C ILE A 212 -1.04 12.00 33.54
N GLU A 213 -0.41 12.25 32.39
CA GLU A 213 0.25 11.22 31.60
C GLU A 213 1.40 11.82 30.78
N THR A 214 2.46 11.05 30.61
CA THR A 214 3.55 11.37 29.69
C THR A 214 3.92 10.09 28.96
N GLU A 215 3.72 10.09 27.65
CA GLU A 215 4.07 8.99 26.77
C GLU A 215 5.26 9.40 25.91
N VAL A 216 6.21 8.47 25.72
CA VAL A 216 7.31 8.65 24.79
C VAL A 216 7.28 7.51 23.78
N ILE A 217 7.06 7.85 22.52
CA ILE A 217 7.14 6.91 21.40
C ILE A 217 8.38 7.22 20.56
N THR A 218 8.88 6.20 19.87
CA THR A 218 9.94 6.36 18.88
C THR A 218 9.33 6.22 17.48
N ILE A 219 9.71 7.11 16.57
CA ILE A 219 9.33 6.99 15.15
C ILE A 219 10.22 5.94 14.51
N ASP A 220 9.68 4.74 14.31
CA ASP A 220 10.41 3.65 13.67
C ASP A 220 10.07 3.50 12.18
N PHE A 221 9.44 4.51 11.61
CA PHE A 221 9.11 4.57 10.19
C PHE A 221 10.30 5.04 9.35
N GLY A 222 10.38 4.53 8.12
CA GLY A 222 11.33 4.98 7.11
C GLY A 222 10.80 4.66 5.72
N THR A 223 11.60 4.86 4.68
CA THR A 223 11.14 4.66 3.28
C THR A 223 12.01 3.68 2.52
N VAL A 224 11.40 2.97 1.57
CA VAL A 224 12.07 2.15 0.55
C VAL A 224 11.38 2.35 -0.80
N ALA A 225 11.93 1.77 -1.86
CA ALA A 225 11.26 1.75 -3.15
C ALA A 225 9.89 1.07 -3.04
N ALA A 226 8.87 1.70 -3.61
CA ALA A 226 7.55 1.08 -3.77
C ALA A 226 7.62 -0.11 -4.75
N PRO A 227 6.59 -0.97 -4.79
CA PRO A 227 6.41 -1.88 -5.92
C PRO A 227 6.45 -1.12 -7.24
N GLU A 228 7.16 -1.65 -8.23
CA GLU A 228 7.26 -1.07 -9.56
C GLU A 228 5.86 -0.74 -10.10
N SER A 229 5.68 0.50 -10.56
CA SER A 229 4.41 1.03 -11.06
C SER A 229 4.70 2.12 -12.08
N ALA A 230 3.64 2.65 -12.70
CA ALA A 230 3.74 3.76 -13.63
C ALA A 230 3.68 5.14 -12.95
N ALA A 231 3.70 5.22 -11.61
CA ALA A 231 3.65 6.50 -10.91
C ALA A 231 4.86 7.38 -11.25
N ASP A 232 4.65 8.69 -11.36
CA ASP A 232 5.69 9.68 -11.65
C ASP A 232 6.80 9.64 -10.58
N ASP A 233 6.39 9.39 -9.34
CA ASP A 233 7.25 9.20 -8.18
C ASP A 233 6.55 8.27 -7.17
N SER A 234 7.30 7.44 -6.43
CA SER A 234 6.70 6.55 -5.44
C SER A 234 7.66 6.12 -4.33
N PHE A 235 7.11 5.73 -3.19
CA PHE A 235 7.84 5.08 -2.11
C PHE A 235 6.92 4.16 -1.29
N ALA A 236 7.50 3.20 -0.58
CA ALA A 236 6.82 2.38 0.42
C ALA A 236 7.34 2.73 1.81
N MET A 237 6.46 2.71 2.81
CA MET A 237 6.89 2.84 4.19
C MET A 237 7.47 1.54 4.72
N THR A 238 8.46 1.68 5.59
CA THR A 238 8.98 0.60 6.43
C THR A 238 8.63 0.88 7.89
N LYS A 239 8.59 -0.16 8.71
CA LYS A 239 8.64 -0.06 10.17
C LYS A 239 9.65 -1.08 10.68
N ASP A 240 10.51 -0.67 11.60
CA ASP A 240 11.58 -1.53 12.14
C ASP A 240 12.49 -2.10 11.02
N GLY A 241 12.67 -1.33 9.94
CA GLY A 241 13.43 -1.75 8.76
C GLY A 241 12.75 -2.83 7.90
N LYS A 242 11.51 -3.21 8.21
CA LYS A 242 10.70 -4.12 7.39
C LYS A 242 9.72 -3.33 6.56
N GLU A 243 9.65 -3.63 5.28
CA GLU A 243 8.66 -3.04 4.38
C GLU A 243 7.25 -3.34 4.88
N ARG A 244 6.42 -2.30 4.92
CA ARG A 244 5.00 -2.41 5.16
C ARG A 244 4.29 -2.39 3.82
N CYS A 245 3.12 -3.01 3.78
CA CYS A 245 2.17 -2.70 2.73
C CYS A 245 1.52 -1.34 3.04
N ASN A 246 2.27 -0.27 2.78
CA ASN A 246 1.82 1.12 2.80
C ASN A 246 2.60 1.85 1.69
N TYR A 247 1.97 2.02 0.54
CA TYR A 247 2.57 2.52 -0.68
C TYR A 247 2.03 3.89 -1.03
N TYR A 248 2.92 4.77 -1.47
CA TYR A 248 2.59 6.11 -1.96
C TYR A 248 3.06 6.23 -3.40
N GLY A 249 2.20 6.74 -4.27
CA GLY A 249 2.51 7.01 -5.67
C GLY A 249 1.94 8.35 -6.10
N LEU A 250 2.74 9.16 -6.76
CA LEU A 250 2.34 10.42 -7.35
C LEU A 250 1.90 10.18 -8.80
N VAL A 251 0.70 10.66 -9.14
CA VAL A 251 0.15 10.59 -10.50
C VAL A 251 -0.47 11.94 -10.82
N ARG A 252 0.21 12.74 -11.66
CA ARG A 252 -0.31 14.01 -12.18
C ARG A 252 -0.85 14.96 -11.10
N GLY A 253 -0.10 15.09 -10.01
CA GLY A 253 -0.44 15.96 -8.87
C GLY A 253 -1.36 15.33 -7.82
N MET A 254 -1.73 14.04 -7.97
CA MET A 254 -2.49 13.29 -6.97
C MET A 254 -1.60 12.23 -6.31
N ILE A 255 -1.71 12.07 -5.00
CA ILE A 255 -1.09 10.98 -4.24
C ILE A 255 -2.10 9.84 -4.12
N VAL A 256 -1.68 8.66 -4.56
CA VAL A 256 -2.33 7.37 -4.30
C VAL A 256 -1.66 6.73 -3.10
N ASN A 257 -2.42 6.50 -2.04
CA ASN A 257 -2.00 5.72 -0.89
C ASN A 257 -2.72 4.37 -0.85
N VAL A 258 -1.97 3.27 -0.76
CA VAL A 258 -2.53 1.93 -0.54
C VAL A 258 -1.90 1.32 0.70
N THR A 259 -2.75 1.04 1.70
CA THR A 259 -2.36 0.28 2.89
C THR A 259 -3.02 -1.10 2.86
N CYS A 260 -2.29 -2.14 3.25
CA CYS A 260 -2.83 -3.50 3.35
C CYS A 260 -2.18 -4.34 4.46
N PRO A 261 -2.72 -5.54 4.73
CA PRO A 261 -2.09 -6.50 5.63
C PRO A 261 -0.71 -6.92 5.09
N PRO A 262 0.35 -6.99 5.92
CA PRO A 262 1.68 -7.41 5.47
C PRO A 262 1.71 -8.76 4.74
N GLU A 263 0.84 -9.69 5.15
CA GLU A 263 0.67 -11.01 4.54
C GLU A 263 0.02 -10.97 3.14
N GLN A 264 -0.58 -9.85 2.74
CA GLN A 264 -1.22 -9.65 1.44
C GLN A 264 -0.53 -8.59 0.58
N LYS A 265 0.78 -8.40 0.82
CA LYS A 265 1.62 -7.42 0.15
C LYS A 265 1.49 -7.42 -1.38
N ASP A 266 1.40 -8.61 -1.99
CA ASP A 266 1.27 -8.76 -3.45
C ASP A 266 -0.08 -8.27 -3.97
N ALA A 267 -1.17 -8.57 -3.25
CA ALA A 267 -2.49 -8.05 -3.58
C ALA A 267 -2.55 -6.51 -3.42
N GLY A 268 -1.91 -5.98 -2.37
CA GLY A 268 -1.77 -4.53 -2.19
C GLY A 268 -0.98 -3.87 -3.32
N ALA A 269 0.10 -4.51 -3.79
CA ALA A 269 0.91 -4.01 -4.89
C ALA A 269 0.12 -4.02 -6.22
N GLN A 270 -0.72 -5.04 -6.44
CA GLN A 270 -1.62 -5.07 -7.60
C GLN A 270 -2.69 -3.98 -7.54
N LEU A 271 -3.32 -3.79 -6.38
CA LEU A 271 -4.27 -2.69 -6.15
C LEU A 271 -3.62 -1.33 -6.45
N PHE A 272 -2.43 -1.10 -5.91
CA PHE A 272 -1.65 0.12 -6.14
C PHE A 272 -1.41 0.37 -7.64
N ARG A 273 -0.91 -0.63 -8.38
CA ARG A 273 -0.68 -0.51 -9.82
C ARG A 273 -1.95 -0.22 -10.61
N LYS A 274 -3.05 -0.93 -10.31
CA LYS A 274 -4.33 -0.72 -11.01
C LYS A 274 -4.86 0.70 -10.83
N VAL A 275 -4.80 1.23 -9.61
CA VAL A 275 -5.23 2.62 -9.35
C VAL A 275 -4.34 3.62 -10.07
N VAL A 276 -3.01 3.43 -10.00
CA VAL A 276 -2.05 4.29 -10.69
C VAL A 276 -2.32 4.34 -12.20
N ILE A 277 -2.50 3.19 -12.84
CA ILE A 277 -2.81 3.10 -14.28
C ILE A 277 -4.15 3.78 -14.58
N GLY A 278 -5.19 3.48 -13.80
CA GLY A 278 -6.51 4.11 -13.99
C GLY A 278 -6.47 5.64 -13.88
N LEU A 279 -5.65 6.18 -12.97
CA LEU A 279 -5.43 7.63 -12.87
C LEU A 279 -4.66 8.22 -14.06
N GLN A 280 -3.70 7.47 -14.62
CA GLN A 280 -2.97 7.95 -15.79
C GLN A 280 -3.88 8.09 -17.03
N GLU A 281 -4.90 7.24 -17.15
CA GLU A 281 -5.80 7.19 -18.30
C GLU A 281 -6.85 8.32 -18.34
N VAL A 282 -7.03 9.08 -17.25
CA VAL A 282 -8.02 10.18 -17.12
C VAL A 282 -7.70 11.40 -17.99
#